data_AF-A0A4Y2R4Q6-F1
#
_entry.id   AF-A0A4Y2R4Q6-F1
#
_cell.length_a   1.000
_cell.length_b   1.000
_cell.length_c   1.000
_cell.angle_alpha   90.00
_cell.angle_beta   90.00
_cell.angle_gamma   90.00
#
_symmetry.space_group_name_H-M   'P 1'
#
loop_
_entity.id
_entity.type
_entity.pdbx_description
1 polymer ?
#
loop_
_entity_poly.entity_id
_entity_poly.type
_entity_poly.pdbx_seq_one_letter_code
_entity_poly.pdbx_strand_id
1 'polypeptide(L)'
;MVWAVISSKGIIGPFFRKQPINAAKYLGILNEFVAIHYAVENHWNAPWFIQDGARTHRTPAVFYFLREHFNDRVIALDYDKHTRSGMTWLLILQT
;
A
#
# COMPACT_ATOMS: atom_id res chain seq x y z
N MET A 1 17.20 -0.27 3.30
CA MET A 1 15.94 -0.85 3.82
C MET A 1 15.37 -1.84 2.82
N VAL A 2 14.47 -2.69 3.30
CA VAL A 2 13.73 -3.67 2.52
C VAL A 2 12.24 -3.37 2.64
N TRP A 3 11.51 -3.50 1.54
CA TRP A 3 10.05 -3.45 1.52
C TRP A 3 9.53 -4.67 0.77
N ALA A 4 8.43 -5.27 1.21
CA ALA A 4 7.81 -6.41 0.55
C ALA A 4 6.31 -6.45 0.84
N VAL A 5 5.55 -7.07 -0.04
CA VAL A 5 4.15 -7.44 0.19
C VAL A 5 4.09 -8.92 0.52
N ILE A 6 3.30 -9.26 1.53
CA ILE A 6 3.06 -10.64 1.95
C ILE A 6 1.56 -10.91 1.81
N SER A 7 1.20 -12.00 1.18
CA SER A 7 -0.17 -12.50 1.08
C SER A 7 -0.20 -14.02 1.28
N SER A 8 -1.39 -14.59 1.34
CA SER A 8 -1.56 -16.06 1.38
C SER A 8 -1.02 -16.77 0.14
N LYS A 9 -0.81 -16.03 -0.97
CA LYS A 9 -0.26 -16.57 -2.23
C LYS A 9 1.27 -16.53 -2.28
N GLY A 10 1.91 -15.85 -1.34
CA GLY A 10 3.36 -15.71 -1.29
C GLY A 10 3.81 -14.27 -1.05
N ILE A 11 5.04 -13.97 -1.48
CA ILE A 11 5.72 -12.70 -1.24
C ILE A 11 5.97 -12.03 -2.59
N ILE A 12 5.64 -10.74 -2.72
CA ILE A 12 6.02 -9.89 -3.85
C ILE A 12 7.12 -8.91 -3.40
N GLY A 13 8.21 -8.85 -4.16
CA GLY A 13 9.48 -8.25 -3.74
C GLY A 13 10.50 -9.36 -3.39
N PRO A 14 11.41 -9.15 -2.42
CA PRO A 14 11.69 -7.92 -1.67
C PRO A 14 12.34 -6.82 -2.52
N PHE A 15 11.94 -5.58 -2.28
CA PHE A 15 12.48 -4.40 -2.92
C PHE A 15 13.53 -3.75 -2.02
N PHE A 16 14.77 -3.72 -2.49
CA PHE A 16 15.88 -3.11 -1.75
C PHE A 16 16.02 -1.63 -2.12
N ARG A 17 16.16 -0.78 -1.11
CA ARG A 17 16.47 0.65 -1.29
C ARG A 17 17.66 1.04 -0.41
N LYS A 18 18.66 1.67 -1.01
CA LYS A 18 19.87 2.14 -0.30
C LYS A 18 19.60 3.36 0.57
N GLN A 19 18.70 4.24 0.13
CA GLN A 19 18.39 5.50 0.80
C GLN A 19 17.09 5.42 1.61
N PRO A 20 16.87 6.31 2.60
CA PRO A 20 15.57 6.49 3.24
C PRO A 20 14.44 6.69 2.22
N ILE A 21 13.29 6.10 2.52
CA ILE A 21 12.06 6.21 1.73
C ILE A 21 11.37 7.49 2.17
N ASN A 22 11.11 8.36 1.20
CA ASN A 22 10.13 9.43 1.31
C ASN A 22 8.87 9.04 0.50
N ALA A 23 7.84 9.87 0.50
CA ALA A 23 6.59 9.56 -0.21
C ALA A 23 6.78 9.30 -1.72
N ALA A 24 7.64 10.06 -2.39
CA ALA A 24 7.91 9.87 -3.83
C ALA A 24 8.58 8.51 -4.12
N LYS A 25 9.58 8.14 -3.32
CA LYS A 25 10.22 6.82 -3.43
C LYS A 25 9.27 5.68 -3.07
N TYR A 26 8.36 5.93 -2.12
CA TYR A 26 7.32 4.96 -1.76
C TYR A 26 6.36 4.72 -2.90
N LEU A 27 5.89 5.78 -3.57
CA LEU A 27 5.07 5.67 -4.79
C LEU A 27 5.79 4.87 -5.89
N GLY A 28 7.10 5.08 -6.08
CA GLY A 28 7.89 4.28 -7.02
C GLY A 28 7.86 2.78 -6.69
N ILE A 29 7.98 2.42 -5.40
CA ILE A 29 7.85 1.03 -4.95
C ILE A 29 6.44 0.49 -5.20
N LEU A 30 5.41 1.27 -4.88
CA LEU A 30 4.02 0.86 -5.12
C LEU A 30 3.73 0.62 -6.61
N ASN A 31 4.28 1.46 -7.49
CA ASN A 31 4.16 1.30 -8.93
C ASN A 31 4.83 0.01 -9.42
N GLU A 32 6.05 -0.28 -8.97
CA GLU A 32 6.75 -1.55 -9.25
C GLU A 32 5.94 -2.75 -8.73
N PHE A 33 5.40 -2.65 -7.51
CA PHE A 33 4.56 -3.69 -6.91
C PHE A 33 3.30 -3.96 -7.73
N VAL A 34 2.54 -2.93 -8.08
CA VAL A 34 1.27 -3.08 -8.82
C VAL A 34 1.50 -3.72 -10.19
N ALA A 35 2.59 -3.36 -10.88
CA ALA A 35 2.96 -3.98 -12.15
C ALA A 35 3.19 -5.50 -12.00
N ILE A 36 3.89 -5.92 -10.94
CA ILE A 36 4.10 -7.35 -10.66
C ILE A 36 2.78 -8.00 -10.23
N HIS A 37 2.02 -7.36 -9.34
CA HIS A 37 0.74 -7.87 -8.84
C HIS A 37 -0.23 -8.19 -9.98
N TYR A 38 -0.37 -7.30 -10.97
CA TYR A 38 -1.20 -7.57 -12.15
C TYR A 38 -0.65 -8.65 -13.07
N ALA A 39 0.66 -8.86 -13.11
CA ALA A 39 1.25 -9.93 -13.93
C ALA A 39 1.09 -11.31 -13.29
N VAL A 40 1.05 -11.40 -11.96
CA VAL A 40 1.06 -12.67 -11.22
C VAL A 40 -0.30 -13.08 -10.66
N GLU A 41 -1.22 -12.15 -10.44
CA GLU A 41 -2.55 -12.45 -9.91
C GLU A 41 -3.62 -12.43 -11.00
N ASN A 42 -4.37 -13.52 -11.12
CA ASN A 42 -5.60 -13.54 -11.91
C ASN A 42 -6.56 -12.47 -11.35
N HIS A 43 -6.89 -11.47 -12.17
CA HIS A 43 -7.65 -10.25 -11.89
C HIS A 43 -9.06 -10.44 -11.26
N TRP A 44 -9.48 -11.66 -10.96
CA TRP A 44 -10.85 -11.96 -10.52
C TRP A 44 -11.15 -11.63 -9.06
N ASN A 45 -10.15 -11.46 -8.19
CA ASN A 45 -10.35 -11.04 -6.81
C ASN A 45 -9.23 -10.09 -6.38
N ALA A 46 -9.37 -8.79 -6.68
CA ALA A 46 -8.38 -7.82 -6.20
C ALA A 46 -8.35 -7.82 -4.65
N PRO A 47 -7.17 -8.01 -4.04
CA PRO A 47 -7.03 -8.19 -2.60
C PRO A 47 -7.19 -6.87 -1.84
N TRP A 48 -7.37 -6.97 -0.52
CA TRP A 48 -7.24 -5.84 0.38
C TRP A 48 -5.78 -5.43 0.52
N PHE A 49 -5.51 -4.13 0.38
CA PHE A 49 -4.21 -3.55 0.63
C PHE A 49 -4.13 -3.05 2.08
N ILE A 50 -3.08 -3.42 2.80
CA ILE A 50 -2.89 -3.04 4.20
C ILE A 50 -1.52 -2.38 4.35
N GLN A 51 -1.47 -1.20 4.98
CA GLN A 51 -0.23 -0.51 5.33
C GLN A 51 -0.31 0.13 6.72
N ASP A 52 0.84 0.37 7.35
CA ASP A 52 0.92 1.01 8.67
C ASP A 52 0.59 2.53 8.64
N GLY A 53 0.73 3.18 9.80
CA GLY A 53 0.49 4.62 9.96
C GLY A 53 1.67 5.54 9.60
N ALA A 54 2.74 5.05 8.96
CA ALA A 54 3.92 5.87 8.69
C ALA A 54 3.57 7.11 7.86
N ARG A 55 4.19 8.27 8.17
CA ARG A 55 3.88 9.55 7.52
C ARG A 55 4.04 9.50 5.99
N THR A 56 5.02 8.74 5.50
CA THR A 56 5.29 8.56 4.07
C THR A 56 4.17 7.80 3.35
N HIS A 57 3.44 6.93 4.05
CA HIS A 57 2.33 6.13 3.51
C HIS A 57 0.99 6.90 3.51
N ARG A 58 0.91 8.01 4.23
CA ARG A 58 -0.33 8.79 4.43
C ARG A 58 -0.36 10.13 3.69
N THR A 59 0.44 10.26 2.63
CA THR A 59 0.36 11.46 1.79
C THR A 59 -0.83 11.36 0.83
N PRO A 60 -1.47 12.48 0.43
CA PRO A 60 -2.57 12.44 -0.52
C PRO A 60 -2.23 11.69 -1.81
N ALA A 61 -1.01 11.86 -2.33
CA ALA A 61 -0.56 11.18 -3.55
C ALA A 61 -0.55 9.65 -3.39
N VAL A 62 -0.12 9.14 -2.23
CA VAL A 62 -0.17 7.69 -1.93
C VAL A 62 -1.61 7.21 -1.83
N PHE A 63 -2.50 7.98 -1.19
CA PHE A 63 -3.91 7.59 -1.10
C PHE A 63 -4.63 7.61 -2.45
N TYR A 64 -4.33 8.58 -3.32
CA TYR A 64 -4.87 8.58 -4.68
C TYR A 64 -4.40 7.36 -5.47
N PHE A 65 -3.11 7.02 -5.38
CA PHE A 65 -2.56 5.82 -6.01
C PHE A 65 -3.26 4.54 -5.49
N LEU A 66 -3.40 4.40 -4.18
CA LEU A 66 -4.06 3.22 -3.60
C LEU A 66 -5.54 3.14 -4.00
N ARG A 67 -6.23 4.27 -4.07
CA ARG A 67 -7.63 4.31 -4.54
C ARG A 67 -7.75 3.87 -6.00
N GLU A 68 -6.83 4.29 -6.85
CA GLU A 68 -6.84 3.91 -8.27
C GLU A 68 -6.73 2.38 -8.45
N HIS A 69 -5.88 1.71 -7.66
CA HIS A 69 -5.60 0.29 -7.84
C HIS A 69 -6.43 -0.65 -6.95
N PHE A 70 -6.83 -0.20 -5.76
CA PHE A 70 -7.51 -1.03 -4.75
C PHE A 70 -8.90 -0.50 -4.37
N ASN A 71 -9.28 0.70 -4.83
CA ASN A 71 -10.56 1.36 -4.54
C ASN A 71 -10.80 1.55 -3.03
N ASP A 72 -11.85 0.92 -2.51
CA ASP A 72 -12.27 0.91 -1.12
C ASP A 72 -11.65 -0.26 -0.34
N ARG A 73 -10.85 -1.11 -0.97
CA ARG A 73 -10.17 -2.24 -0.31
C ARG A 73 -8.82 -1.85 0.26
N VAL A 74 -8.78 -0.78 1.04
CA VAL A 74 -7.56 -0.29 1.69
C VAL A 74 -7.79 -0.19 3.19
N ILE A 75 -6.87 -0.77 3.96
CA ILE A 75 -6.79 -0.65 5.41
C ILE A 75 -5.56 0.20 5.75
N ALA A 76 -5.78 1.46 6.09
CA ALA A 76 -4.70 2.41 6.39
C ALA A 76 -5.22 3.53 7.29
N LEU A 77 -4.34 4.06 8.15
CA LEU A 77 -4.71 5.18 9.02
C LEU A 77 -5.00 6.42 8.18
N ASP A 78 -6.12 7.09 8.48
CA ASP A 78 -6.61 8.33 7.84
C ASP A 78 -7.04 8.18 6.37
N TYR A 79 -7.08 6.96 5.81
CA TYR A 79 -7.47 6.76 4.42
C TYR A 79 -8.92 7.21 4.18
N ASP A 80 -9.84 6.80 5.07
CA ASP A 80 -11.25 7.18 5.06
C ASP A 80 -11.47 8.70 5.09
N LYS A 81 -10.63 9.44 5.82
CA LYS A 81 -10.70 10.91 5.87
C LYS A 81 -10.39 11.56 4.53
N HIS A 82 -9.62 10.89 3.67
CA HIS A 82 -9.20 11.42 2.36
C HIS A 82 -10.06 10.90 1.20
N THR A 83 -10.53 9.66 1.27
CA THR A 83 -11.25 9.01 0.17
C THR A 83 -12.74 8.85 0.42
N ARG A 84 -13.18 9.01 1.68
CA ARG A 84 -14.54 8.66 2.18
C ARG A 84 -14.87 7.17 2.00
N SER A 85 -13.86 6.31 1.92
CA SER A 85 -13.98 4.85 1.77
C SER A 85 -12.83 4.11 2.47
N GLY A 86 -12.83 2.78 2.43
CA GLY A 86 -11.83 1.96 3.10
C GLY A 86 -12.05 1.78 4.59
N MET A 87 -11.10 1.12 5.24
CA MET A 87 -11.12 0.88 6.68
C MET A 87 -9.92 1.58 7.32
N THR A 88 -10.17 2.30 8.42
CA THR A 88 -9.10 2.93 9.20
C THR A 88 -8.62 1.98 10.30
N TRP A 89 -7.30 1.95 10.52
CA TRP A 89 -6.73 1.33 11.71
C TRP A 89 -7.24 2.01 12.98
N LEU A 90 -7.72 1.23 13.95
CA LEU A 90 -7.93 1.74 15.30
C LEU A 90 -6.57 2.15 15.89
N LEU A 91 -6.51 3.31 16.57
CA LEU A 91 -5.30 3.94 17.11
C LEU A 91 -4.46 3.06 18.05
N ILE A 92 -4.97 1.90 18.46
CA ILE A 92 -4.41 1.00 19.48
C ILE A 92 -3.21 0.18 18.98
N LEU A 93 -2.89 0.22 17.67
CA LEU A 93 -1.81 -0.59 17.07
C LEU A 93 -0.65 0.26 16.50
N GLN A 94 -0.46 1.49 17.00
CA GLN A 94 0.62 2.39 16.58
C GLN A 94 1.76 2.51 17.61
N THR A 95 2.17 1.38 18.19
CA THR A 95 3.33 1.30 19.10
C THR A 95 4.60 0.97 18.35
#